data_AF-A0A519TLX8-F1
#
_entry.id   AF-A0A519TLX8-F1
#
_cell.length_a   1.000
_cell.length_b   1.000
_cell.length_c   1.000
_cell.angle_alpha   90.00
_cell.angle_beta   90.00
_cell.angle_gamma   90.00
#
_symmetry.space_group_name_H-M   'P 1'
#
loop_
_entity.id
_entity.type
_entity.pdbx_description
1 polymer ?
#
loop_
_entity_poly.entity_id
_entity_poly.type
_entity_poly.pdbx_seq_one_letter_code
_entity_poly.pdbx_strand_id
1 'polypeptide(L)'
;MKMYKLLLIGLVFLSSCMDAQTKKNQQGFADLPKPKPNEQVATFAGGCFWALAEGMSELKGVNRVVSGYSGGTIKNPTYEQVCSDTTGHAESVEVYYDPTVISYAQLSEAFFYAHDPTTLNRQGPDEGADYRSVAFYRNP
;
A
#
# COMPACT_ATOMS: atom_id res chain seq x y z
N MET A 1 -16.86 21.26 52.40
CA MET A 1 -17.24 21.56 51.00
C MET A 1 -16.13 21.36 49.94
N LYS A 2 -14.91 20.90 50.29
CA LYS A 2 -13.76 20.81 49.37
C LYS A 2 -13.45 19.39 48.85
N MET A 3 -13.79 18.34 49.59
CA MET A 3 -13.37 16.96 49.27
C MET A 3 -14.20 16.30 48.16
N TYR A 4 -15.51 16.57 48.10
CA TYR A 4 -16.38 16.06 47.04
C TYR A 4 -16.16 16.77 45.69
N LYS A 5 -15.68 18.02 45.69
CA LYS A 5 -15.27 18.71 44.46
C LYS A 5 -13.98 18.11 43.88
N LEU A 6 -13.03 17.69 44.73
CA LEU A 6 -11.83 16.95 44.27
C LEU A 6 -12.20 15.55 43.73
N LEU A 7 -13.14 14.86 44.38
CA LEU A 7 -13.63 13.55 43.94
C LEU A 7 -14.38 13.61 42.61
N LEU A 8 -15.17 14.66 42.37
CA LEU A 8 -15.84 14.90 41.09
C LEU A 8 -14.87 15.24 39.95
N ILE A 9 -13.80 15.99 40.22
CA ILE A 9 -12.77 16.27 39.22
C ILE A 9 -11.98 15.01 38.87
N GLY A 10 -11.67 14.15 39.85
CA GLY A 10 -11.01 12.86 39.62
C GLY A 10 -11.84 11.88 38.77
N LEU A 11 -13.17 11.87 38.92
CA LEU A 11 -14.05 11.01 38.13
C LEU A 11 -14.09 11.42 36.63
N VAL A 12 -13.96 12.72 36.33
CA VAL A 12 -13.96 13.24 34.95
C VAL A 12 -12.66 12.91 34.20
N PHE A 13 -11.53 12.79 34.92
CA PHE A 13 -10.25 12.37 34.33
C PHE A 13 -10.17 10.85 34.06
N LEU A 14 -10.97 10.03 34.74
CA LEU A 14 -11.01 8.58 34.52
C LEU A 14 -11.89 8.15 33.34
N SER A 15 -12.88 8.97 32.93
CA SER A 15 -13.74 8.63 31.79
C SER A 15 -13.14 8.96 30.43
N SER A 16 -12.07 9.77 30.38
CA SER A 16 -11.44 10.23 29.13
C SER A 16 -10.52 9.18 28.48
N CYS A 17 -10.27 8.04 29.14
CA CYS A 17 -9.48 6.94 28.58
C CYS A 17 -10.30 5.83 27.91
N MET A 18 -11.63 5.81 28.07
CA MET A 18 -12.46 4.71 27.54
C MET A 18 -12.75 4.81 26.03
N ASP A 19 -12.64 5.99 25.43
CA ASP A 19 -12.92 6.18 23.99
C ASP A 19 -11.74 5.88 23.05
N ALA A 20 -10.54 5.65 23.59
CA ALA A 20 -9.38 5.27 22.75
C ALA A 20 -9.44 3.80 22.28
N GLN A 21 -10.18 2.94 23.00
CA GLN A 21 -10.28 1.50 22.71
C GLN A 21 -11.57 1.12 21.96
N THR A 22 -12.49 2.07 21.70
CA THR A 22 -13.75 1.82 20.99
C THR A 22 -13.62 1.88 19.47
N LYS A 23 -12.42 2.11 18.91
CA LYS A 23 -12.19 1.79 17.50
C LYS A 23 -12.42 0.30 17.32
N LYS A 24 -13.58 -0.05 16.76
CA LYS A 24 -13.91 -1.40 16.29
C LYS A 24 -12.64 -2.03 15.74
N ASN A 25 -12.27 -3.18 16.30
CA ASN A 25 -11.26 -4.05 15.75
C ASN A 25 -11.63 -4.30 14.27
N GLN A 26 -11.02 -3.54 13.36
CA GLN A 26 -11.26 -3.69 11.93
C GLN A 26 -10.43 -4.89 11.47
N GLN A 27 -10.87 -6.10 11.81
CA GLN A 27 -10.35 -7.35 11.26
C GLN A 27 -10.82 -7.56 9.82
N GLY A 28 -10.68 -6.52 8.98
CA GLY A 28 -11.06 -6.53 7.57
C GLY A 28 -9.86 -6.20 6.69
N PHE A 29 -9.99 -6.42 5.39
CA PHE A 29 -9.01 -5.97 4.41
C PHE A 29 -8.91 -4.44 4.43
N ALA A 30 -7.70 -3.92 4.19
CA ALA A 30 -7.46 -2.49 4.15
C ALA A 30 -8.17 -1.86 2.95
N ASP A 31 -8.83 -0.71 3.18
CA ASP A 31 -9.35 0.11 2.10
C ASP A 31 -8.21 0.91 1.45
N LEU A 32 -8.16 0.89 0.11
CA LEU A 32 -7.21 1.70 -0.63
C LEU A 32 -7.56 3.19 -0.50
N PRO A 33 -6.58 4.07 -0.22
CA PRO A 33 -6.84 5.50 -0.12
C PRO A 33 -7.40 6.08 -1.42
N LYS A 34 -8.31 7.05 -1.31
CA LYS A 34 -8.72 7.84 -2.48
C LYS A 34 -7.63 8.85 -2.85
N PRO A 35 -7.33 9.05 -4.15
CA PRO A 35 -6.40 10.09 -4.60
C PRO A 35 -6.91 11.47 -4.21
N LYS A 36 -6.01 12.38 -3.84
CA LYS A 36 -6.34 13.80 -3.68
C LYS A 36 -6.63 14.44 -5.05
N PRO A 37 -7.30 15.62 -5.13
CA PRO A 37 -7.67 16.24 -6.40
C PRO A 37 -6.52 16.48 -7.39
N ASN A 38 -5.29 16.64 -6.90
CA ASN A 38 -4.09 16.85 -7.70
C ASN A 38 -3.16 15.61 -7.75
N GLU A 39 -3.62 14.45 -7.28
CA GLU A 39 -2.87 13.20 -7.35
C GLU A 39 -3.38 12.33 -8.49
N GLN A 40 -2.45 11.67 -9.17
CA GLN A 40 -2.73 10.52 -10.02
C GLN A 40 -2.18 9.25 -9.35
N VAL A 41 -2.60 8.09 -9.87
CA VAL A 41 -2.17 6.80 -9.34
C VAL A 41 -1.63 5.94 -10.47
N ALA A 42 -0.46 5.36 -10.24
CA ALA A 42 0.13 4.32 -11.07
C ALA A 42 0.15 2.99 -10.31
N THR A 43 0.15 1.87 -11.03
CA THR A 43 0.22 0.54 -10.40
C THR A 43 1.25 -0.32 -11.12
N PHE A 44 2.24 -0.79 -10.38
CA PHE A 44 3.38 -1.57 -10.89
C PHE A 44 3.58 -2.85 -10.09
N ALA A 45 4.11 -3.88 -10.72
CA ALA A 45 4.60 -5.12 -10.11
C ALA A 45 5.96 -5.47 -10.73
N GLY A 46 6.93 -5.89 -9.93
CA GLY A 46 8.31 -6.08 -10.40
C GLY A 46 9.20 -6.80 -9.40
N GLY A 47 8.67 -7.80 -8.70
CA GLY A 47 9.33 -8.50 -7.60
C GLY A 47 8.74 -8.16 -6.24
N CYS A 48 9.52 -8.39 -5.18
CA CYS A 48 9.09 -8.13 -3.81
C CYS A 48 8.60 -6.69 -3.65
N PHE A 49 7.33 -6.53 -3.26
CA PHE A 49 6.69 -5.21 -3.12
C PHE A 49 7.30 -4.34 -2.01
N TRP A 50 8.11 -4.87 -1.11
CA TRP A 50 8.80 -4.09 -0.06
C TRP A 50 9.92 -3.26 -0.68
N ALA A 51 10.73 -3.90 -1.52
CA ALA A 51 11.81 -3.23 -2.22
C ALA A 51 11.27 -2.22 -3.25
N LEU A 52 10.25 -2.62 -4.01
CA LEU A 52 9.64 -1.74 -5.01
C LEU A 52 8.93 -0.55 -4.35
N ALA A 53 8.22 -0.77 -3.23
CA ALA A 53 7.53 0.32 -2.54
C ALA A 53 8.51 1.35 -1.99
N GLU A 54 9.60 0.90 -1.36
CA GLU A 54 10.66 1.76 -0.84
C GLU A 54 11.31 2.59 -1.96
N GLY A 55 11.70 1.93 -3.06
CA GLY A 55 12.31 2.62 -4.20
C GLY A 55 11.40 3.68 -4.82
N MET A 56 10.09 3.44 -4.84
CA MET A 56 9.10 4.40 -5.36
C MET A 56 8.80 5.53 -4.38
N SER A 57 8.77 5.27 -3.07
CA SER A 57 8.42 6.29 -2.07
C SER A 57 9.46 7.40 -1.94
N GLU A 58 10.71 7.10 -2.28
CA GLU A 58 11.82 8.07 -2.25
C GLU A 58 11.82 9.04 -3.44
N LEU A 59 10.98 8.82 -4.45
CA LEU A 59 10.92 9.69 -5.62
C LEU A 59 10.21 11.02 -5.29
N LYS A 60 10.87 12.13 -5.58
CA LYS A 60 10.28 13.46 -5.44
C LYS A 60 8.99 13.57 -6.29
N GLY A 61 7.88 13.92 -5.64
CA GLY A 61 6.56 14.00 -6.25
C GLY A 61 5.69 12.76 -6.00
N VAL A 62 6.24 11.69 -5.45
CA VAL A 62 5.47 10.59 -4.88
C VAL A 62 5.03 10.97 -3.47
N ASN A 63 3.72 10.89 -3.22
CA ASN A 63 3.13 11.27 -1.94
C ASN A 63 2.85 10.06 -1.05
N ARG A 64 2.64 8.88 -1.65
CA ARG A 64 2.33 7.63 -0.96
C ARG A 64 2.56 6.44 -1.88
N VAL A 65 3.03 5.35 -1.30
CA VAL A 65 3.03 4.03 -1.94
C VAL A 65 2.30 3.03 -1.04
N VAL A 66 1.49 2.16 -1.62
CA VAL A 66 0.75 1.11 -0.89
C VAL A 66 1.07 -0.24 -1.54
N SER A 67 1.67 -1.15 -0.77
CA SER A 67 1.91 -2.54 -1.20
C SER A 67 0.61 -3.35 -1.16
N GLY A 68 0.42 -4.21 -2.16
CA GLY A 68 -0.77 -5.05 -2.28
C GLY A 68 -0.68 -6.02 -3.46
N TYR A 69 -1.83 -6.49 -3.95
CA TYR A 69 -1.91 -7.57 -4.94
C TYR A 69 -2.82 -7.19 -6.10
N SER A 70 -2.34 -7.38 -7.33
CA SER A 70 -3.07 -7.03 -8.56
C SER A 70 -2.94 -8.10 -9.65
N GLY A 71 -3.89 -8.13 -10.59
CA GLY A 71 -3.81 -8.96 -11.80
C GLY A 71 -4.24 -10.43 -11.65
N GLY A 72 -4.66 -10.86 -10.47
CA GLY A 72 -5.21 -12.19 -10.21
C GLY A 72 -6.75 -12.23 -10.17
N THR A 73 -7.29 -13.38 -9.80
CA THR A 73 -8.74 -13.66 -9.85
C THR A 73 -9.41 -13.71 -8.48
N ILE A 74 -8.65 -13.95 -7.41
CA ILE A 74 -9.20 -14.06 -6.05
C ILE A 74 -9.45 -12.66 -5.48
N LYS A 75 -10.69 -12.39 -5.05
CA LYS A 75 -11.05 -11.13 -4.40
C LYS A 75 -10.46 -11.08 -3.00
N ASN A 76 -9.79 -9.98 -2.67
CA ASN A 76 -9.19 -9.73 -1.36
C ASN A 76 -8.31 -10.91 -0.87
N PRO A 77 -7.22 -11.25 -1.59
CA PRO A 77 -6.36 -12.35 -1.18
C PRO A 77 -5.53 -11.98 0.06
N THR A 78 -5.19 -12.97 0.88
CA THR A 78 -4.15 -12.82 1.92
C THR A 78 -2.77 -13.08 1.33
N TYR A 79 -1.72 -12.69 2.05
CA TYR A 79 -0.33 -12.97 1.66
C TYR A 79 -0.10 -14.46 1.42
N GLU A 80 -0.55 -15.32 2.34
CA GLU A 80 -0.39 -16.78 2.25
C GLU A 80 -1.11 -17.36 1.03
N GLN A 81 -2.27 -16.79 0.66
CA GLN A 81 -2.96 -17.20 -0.56
C GLN A 81 -2.14 -16.84 -1.79
N VAL A 82 -1.55 -15.64 -1.84
CA VAL A 82 -0.71 -15.21 -2.97
C VAL A 82 0.55 -16.08 -3.08
N CYS A 83 1.26 -16.33 -1.97
CA CYS A 83 2.45 -17.20 -1.94
C CYS A 83 2.18 -18.66 -2.37
N SER A 84 0.92 -19.09 -2.45
CA SER A 84 0.58 -20.40 -3.02
C SER A 84 0.69 -20.45 -4.55
N ASP A 85 0.89 -19.30 -5.20
CA ASP A 85 0.93 -19.11 -6.67
C ASP A 85 -0.33 -19.58 -7.42
N THR A 86 -1.46 -19.75 -6.69
CA THR A 86 -2.74 -20.20 -7.29
C THR A 86 -3.72 -19.07 -7.57
N THR A 87 -3.46 -17.87 -7.05
CA THR A 87 -4.39 -16.74 -7.13
C THR A 87 -4.26 -15.94 -8.43
N GLY A 88 -3.13 -16.09 -9.13
CA GLY A 88 -2.75 -15.31 -10.31
C GLY A 88 -2.36 -13.85 -10.02
N HIS A 89 -2.36 -13.41 -8.76
CA HIS A 89 -1.93 -12.04 -8.42
C HIS A 89 -0.43 -11.86 -8.58
N ALA A 90 0.00 -10.63 -8.78
CA ALA A 90 1.38 -10.19 -8.60
C ALA A 90 1.48 -9.32 -7.35
N GLU A 91 2.60 -9.42 -6.64
CA GLU A 91 3.00 -8.41 -5.67
C GLU A 91 3.16 -7.07 -6.39
N SER A 92 2.36 -6.09 -5.96
CA SER A 92 2.19 -4.83 -6.67
C SER A 92 2.21 -3.65 -5.71
N VAL A 93 2.48 -2.47 -6.24
CA VAL A 93 2.44 -1.21 -5.52
C VAL A 93 1.50 -0.23 -6.22
N GLU A 94 0.63 0.42 -5.45
CA GLU A 94 -0.07 1.63 -5.88
C GLU A 94 0.74 2.87 -5.50
N VAL A 95 1.14 3.65 -6.50
CA VAL A 95 1.95 4.86 -6.35
C VAL A 95 1.06 6.08 -6.57
N TYR A 96 0.82 6.85 -5.52
CA TYR A 96 0.08 8.11 -5.56
C TYR A 96 1.08 9.25 -5.75
N TYR A 97 0.95 10.01 -6.83
CA TYR A 97 1.95 11.00 -7.24
C TYR A 97 1.32 12.30 -7.74
N ASP A 98 2.06 13.40 -7.61
CA ASP A 98 1.72 14.69 -8.20
C ASP A 98 2.28 14.75 -9.64
N PRO A 99 1.41 14.73 -10.67
CA PRO A 99 1.84 14.73 -12.07
C PRO A 99 2.51 16.04 -12.51
N THR A 100 2.43 17.10 -11.71
CA THR A 100 3.13 18.38 -11.97
C THR A 100 4.59 18.34 -11.52
N VAL A 101 4.97 17.36 -10.69
CA VAL A 101 6.34 17.18 -10.17
C VAL A 101 7.04 15.99 -10.82
N ILE A 102 6.33 14.88 -10.99
CA ILE A 102 6.84 13.66 -11.64
C ILE A 102 5.82 13.10 -12.62
N SER A 103 6.23 12.83 -13.85
CA SER A 103 5.34 12.28 -14.88
C SER A 103 5.21 10.76 -14.77
N TYR A 104 4.14 10.20 -15.33
CA TYR A 104 3.98 8.75 -15.46
C TYR A 104 5.15 8.10 -16.23
N ALA A 105 5.71 8.79 -17.23
CA ALA A 105 6.86 8.30 -17.99
C ALA A 105 8.11 8.16 -17.11
N GLN A 106 8.37 9.15 -16.24
CA GLN A 106 9.47 9.09 -15.27
C GLN A 106 9.25 8.02 -14.21
N LEU A 107 8.02 7.84 -13.73
CA LEU A 107 7.69 6.72 -12.84
C LEU A 107 7.91 5.37 -13.51
N SER A 108 7.55 5.24 -14.79
CA SER A 108 7.75 4.02 -15.58
C SER A 108 9.24 3.75 -15.80
N GLU A 109 10.04 4.79 -16.06
CA GLU A 109 11.49 4.69 -16.14
C GLU A 109 12.09 4.23 -14.80
N ALA A 110 11.71 4.84 -13.69
CA ALA A 110 12.14 4.41 -12.35
C ALA A 110 11.74 2.96 -12.05
N PHE A 111 10.53 2.54 -12.47
CA PHE A 111 10.07 1.16 -12.38
C PHE A 111 11.00 0.20 -13.12
N PHE A 112 11.37 0.51 -14.37
CA PHE A 112 12.28 -0.33 -15.14
C PHE A 112 13.71 -0.34 -14.59
N TYR A 113 14.16 0.72 -13.91
CA TYR A 113 15.44 0.70 -13.19
C TYR A 113 15.40 -0.10 -11.89
N ALA A 114 14.24 -0.23 -11.25
CA ALA A 114 14.10 -0.84 -9.93
C ALA A 114 14.17 -2.38 -9.95
N HIS A 115 14.04 -3.02 -11.11
CA HIS A 115 14.04 -4.49 -11.23
C HIS A 115 14.56 -4.96 -12.60
N ASP A 116 14.75 -6.28 -12.79
CA ASP A 116 15.03 -6.86 -14.11
C ASP A 116 13.68 -7.22 -14.78
N PRO A 117 13.22 -6.48 -15.81
CA PRO A 117 11.94 -6.75 -16.46
C PRO A 117 12.02 -7.92 -17.46
N THR A 118 13.17 -8.58 -17.59
CA THR A 118 13.40 -9.65 -18.57
C THR A 118 13.35 -11.06 -17.97
N THR A 119 13.25 -11.16 -16.64
CA THR A 119 13.11 -12.43 -15.93
C THR A 119 11.64 -12.82 -15.79
N LEU A 120 11.22 -13.83 -16.57
CA LEU A 120 9.85 -14.36 -16.50
C LEU A 120 9.56 -14.96 -15.12
N ASN A 121 8.50 -14.48 -14.45
CA ASN A 121 8.00 -15.00 -13.17
C ASN A 121 9.09 -15.15 -12.09
N ARG A 122 9.97 -14.15 -12.01
CA ARG A 122 11.08 -14.11 -11.06
C ARG A 122 11.58 -12.68 -10.93
N GLN A 123 12.06 -12.33 -9.75
CA GLN A 123 12.95 -11.18 -9.57
C GLN A 123 14.05 -11.52 -8.58
N GLY A 124 15.30 -11.50 -9.04
CA GLY A 124 16.45 -11.90 -8.21
C GLY A 124 16.28 -13.32 -7.63
N PRO A 125 16.36 -13.50 -6.30
CA PRO A 125 16.17 -14.81 -5.65
C PRO A 125 14.70 -15.21 -5.50
N ASP A 126 13.75 -14.30 -5.73
CA ASP A 126 12.32 -14.53 -5.53
C ASP A 126 11.71 -15.15 -6.79
N GLU A 127 11.23 -16.39 -6.68
CA GLU A 127 10.69 -17.20 -7.78
C GLU A 127 9.19 -17.43 -7.63
N GLY A 128 8.42 -17.15 -8.68
CA GLY A 128 6.96 -17.29 -8.66
C GLY A 128 6.28 -16.31 -9.61
N ALA A 129 5.09 -16.67 -10.13
CA ALA A 129 4.37 -15.76 -11.00
C ALA A 129 3.91 -14.49 -10.26
N ASP A 130 3.83 -14.53 -8.94
CA ASP A 130 3.59 -13.39 -8.06
C ASP A 130 4.70 -12.33 -8.12
N TYR A 131 5.92 -12.68 -8.52
CA TYR A 131 7.04 -11.73 -8.66
C TYR A 131 7.25 -11.17 -10.08
N ARG A 132 6.34 -11.46 -11.02
CA ARG A 132 6.47 -11.04 -12.43
C ARG A 132 6.42 -9.52 -12.63
N SER A 133 7.10 -9.04 -13.68
CA SER A 133 7.06 -7.64 -14.13
C SER A 133 5.75 -7.28 -14.84
N VAL A 134 5.01 -6.27 -14.36
CA VAL A 134 3.77 -5.75 -14.96
C VAL A 134 3.58 -4.26 -14.64
N ALA A 135 3.19 -3.47 -15.64
CA ALA A 135 2.59 -2.15 -15.43
C ALA A 135 1.09 -2.21 -15.76
N PHE A 136 0.24 -1.94 -14.77
CA PHE A 136 -1.22 -1.97 -14.94
C PHE A 136 -1.72 -0.59 -15.37
N TYR A 137 -2.15 -0.47 -16.62
CA TYR A 137 -2.70 0.78 -17.13
C TYR A 137 -4.10 1.04 -16.57
N ARG A 138 -4.41 2.32 -16.32
CA ARG A 138 -5.73 2.75 -15.82
C ARG A 138 -6.55 3.48 -16.87
N ASN A 139 -5.86 4.21 -17.74
CA ASN A 139 -6.45 5.04 -18.78
C ASN A 139 -5.81 4.65 -20.14
N PRO A 140 -6.55 4.77 -21.25
CA PRO A 140 -6.01 4.58 -22.61
C PRO A 140 -4.90 5.56 -22.98
#